data_AF-A0A428T844-F1
#
_entry.id   AF-A0A428T844-F1
#
_cell.length_a   1.000
_cell.length_b   1.000
_cell.length_c   1.000
_cell.angle_alpha   90.00
_cell.angle_beta   90.00
_cell.angle_gamma   90.00
#
_symmetry.space_group_name_H-M   'P 1'
#
loop_
_entity.id
_entity.type
_entity.pdbx_description
1 polymer ?
#
loop_
_entity_poly.entity_id
_entity_poly.type
_entity_poly.pdbx_seq_one_letter_code
_entity_poly.pdbx_strand_id
1 'polypeptide(L)'
;MSTSSGRSKVCSRCDHALNEHAKTNESKCKKCKRVFDICQAGYHGYEGAAPRGWRICKVPCGCGERYYPDKARGARPLQPHEYATGHPGYRPLEGFADSSSYIADTTDPGTTPAHEPTYVDLSVNGDWLEFNNLNGELISTTRDHWQATTILYQGVPTPCFQLDDDTGHSYYTWSLDLDDAQETTEQYPSERSQGKQPEQAHRRTFSEESEDPLQWSEERFEAETRGLNSEMERLAVSGESSQQAEENLDSTGGEHEPVSARMNRKGMVEFTVKSGKKKGEEGRSSKGKWKPEGRGFVYRRSDGRTFYAKEIKPAKK
;
A
#
# COMPACT_ATOMS: atom_id res chain seq x y z
N MET A 1 -5.52 -26.38 12.65
CA MET A 1 -6.99 -26.30 12.65
C MET A 1 -7.47 -26.28 11.21
N SER A 2 -8.42 -27.15 10.80
CA SER A 2 -8.92 -27.18 9.42
C SER A 2 -9.58 -25.85 9.05
N THR A 3 -9.41 -25.35 7.82
CA THR A 3 -10.00 -24.10 7.29
C THR A 3 -11.13 -24.37 6.28
N SER A 4 -11.49 -25.64 6.09
CA SER A 4 -12.49 -26.16 5.14
C SER A 4 -13.92 -25.99 5.61
N SER A 5 -14.82 -25.61 4.70
CA SER A 5 -16.26 -25.44 4.99
C SER A 5 -17.03 -26.74 5.25
N GLY A 6 -16.49 -27.91 4.88
CA GLY A 6 -17.16 -29.20 5.03
C GLY A 6 -18.44 -29.38 4.20
N ARG A 7 -18.72 -28.47 3.26
CA ARG A 7 -19.85 -28.56 2.33
C ARG A 7 -19.49 -29.48 1.15
N SER A 8 -20.41 -30.36 0.76
CA SER A 8 -20.19 -31.39 -0.29
C SER A 8 -20.59 -30.98 -1.71
N LYS A 9 -21.00 -29.73 -1.93
CA LYS A 9 -21.39 -29.23 -3.27
C LYS A 9 -20.21 -28.58 -3.98
N VAL A 10 -20.34 -28.39 -5.28
CA VAL A 10 -19.40 -27.65 -6.12
C VAL A 10 -19.79 -26.16 -6.19
N CYS A 11 -18.81 -25.28 -6.29
CA CYS A 11 -19.04 -23.84 -6.42
C CYS A 11 -19.44 -23.47 -7.85
N SER A 12 -20.64 -22.91 -8.01
CA SER A 12 -21.18 -22.47 -9.32
C SER A 12 -20.35 -21.41 -10.07
N ARG A 13 -19.29 -20.87 -9.46
CA ARG A 13 -18.48 -19.77 -10.01
C ARG A 13 -17.10 -20.20 -10.45
N CYS A 14 -16.45 -21.11 -9.74
CA CYS A 14 -15.09 -21.58 -10.04
C CYS A 14 -14.98 -23.10 -10.22
N ASP A 15 -16.08 -23.85 -10.07
CA ASP A 15 -16.14 -25.31 -10.14
C ASP A 15 -15.30 -26.08 -9.10
N HIS A 16 -14.69 -25.37 -8.14
CA HIS A 16 -14.03 -25.98 -6.98
C HIS A 16 -15.03 -26.51 -5.97
N ALA A 17 -14.66 -27.55 -5.25
CA ALA A 17 -15.52 -28.12 -4.23
C ALA A 17 -15.67 -27.14 -3.05
N LEU A 18 -16.86 -27.06 -2.45
CA LEU A 18 -17.10 -26.07 -1.39
C LEU A 18 -16.31 -26.38 -0.11
N ASN A 19 -15.86 -27.61 0.10
CA ASN A 19 -14.89 -27.95 1.14
C ASN A 19 -13.52 -27.26 0.92
N GLU A 20 -13.21 -26.83 -0.30
CA GLU A 20 -12.01 -26.04 -0.66
C GLU A 20 -12.24 -24.53 -0.46
N HIS A 21 -13.41 -24.15 0.06
CA HIS A 21 -13.72 -22.78 0.45
C HIS A 21 -13.51 -22.57 1.96
N ALA A 22 -13.36 -21.30 2.34
CA ALA A 22 -13.32 -20.87 3.72
C ALA A 22 -14.53 -21.39 4.49
N LYS A 23 -14.30 -21.74 5.77
CA LYS A 23 -15.36 -22.14 6.68
C LYS A 23 -16.52 -21.16 6.71
N THR A 24 -17.73 -21.70 6.83
CA THR A 24 -18.99 -20.93 6.84
C THR A 24 -19.05 -19.91 7.98
N ASN A 25 -18.44 -20.18 9.14
CA ASN A 25 -18.38 -19.21 10.24
C ASN A 25 -17.40 -18.05 9.98
N GLU A 26 -16.35 -18.30 9.21
CA GLU A 26 -15.30 -17.33 8.86
C GLU A 26 -15.59 -16.54 7.58
N SER A 27 -16.69 -16.85 6.91
CA SER A 27 -17.09 -16.26 5.63
C SER A 27 -18.43 -15.53 5.70
N LYS A 28 -18.98 -15.26 6.89
CA LYS A 28 -20.26 -14.53 7.04
C LYS A 28 -20.08 -13.02 7.06
N CYS A 29 -20.98 -12.30 6.38
CA CYS A 29 -21.15 -10.86 6.58
C CYS A 29 -21.41 -10.57 8.07
N LYS A 30 -20.66 -9.65 8.66
CA LYS A 30 -20.82 -9.25 10.07
C LYS A 30 -22.21 -8.64 10.33
N LYS A 31 -22.81 -7.97 9.34
CA LYS A 31 -24.15 -7.35 9.40
C LYS A 31 -25.29 -8.33 9.07
N CYS A 32 -25.42 -8.77 7.81
CA CYS A 32 -26.58 -9.54 7.36
C CYS A 32 -26.42 -11.07 7.45
N LYS A 33 -25.28 -11.56 7.94
CA LYS A 33 -24.95 -12.98 8.12
C LYS A 33 -25.00 -13.86 6.85
N ARG A 34 -25.18 -13.29 5.65
CA ARG A 34 -25.03 -14.02 4.38
C ARG A 34 -23.59 -14.53 4.22
N VAL A 35 -23.44 -15.72 3.65
CA VAL A 35 -22.17 -16.44 3.51
C VAL A 35 -21.51 -16.08 2.18
N PHE A 36 -20.27 -15.62 2.24
CA PHE A 36 -19.40 -15.42 1.09
C PHE A 36 -18.82 -16.77 0.67
N ASP A 37 -18.78 -17.04 -0.63
CA ASP A 37 -18.00 -18.16 -1.14
C ASP A 37 -16.59 -17.62 -1.44
N ILE A 38 -15.63 -18.05 -0.63
CA ILE A 38 -14.22 -17.62 -0.70
C ILE A 38 -13.37 -18.89 -0.86
N CYS A 39 -12.73 -19.07 -2.01
CA CYS A 39 -11.78 -20.16 -2.22
C CYS A 39 -10.55 -19.99 -1.33
N GLN A 40 -10.06 -21.12 -0.79
CA GLN A 40 -8.82 -21.17 -0.01
C GLN A 40 -7.62 -20.76 -0.86
N ALA A 41 -6.59 -20.22 -0.20
CA ALA A 41 -5.31 -19.97 -0.85
C ALA A 41 -4.74 -21.29 -1.38
N GLY A 42 -4.29 -21.32 -2.63
CA GLY A 42 -3.78 -22.55 -3.25
C GLY A 42 -4.55 -23.01 -4.48
N TYR A 43 -5.85 -22.73 -4.57
CA TYR A 43 -6.72 -23.25 -5.63
C TYR A 43 -6.75 -22.38 -6.88
N HIS A 44 -6.30 -21.14 -6.77
CA HIS A 44 -6.29 -20.18 -7.87
C HIS A 44 -4.88 -19.64 -8.06
N GLY A 45 -4.32 -19.92 -9.24
CA GLY A 45 -2.95 -19.61 -9.63
C GLY A 45 -2.58 -20.45 -10.85
N TYR A 46 -1.61 -19.97 -11.62
CA TYR A 46 -1.08 -20.72 -12.76
C TYR A 46 -0.07 -21.76 -12.29
N GLU A 47 0.05 -22.88 -13.00
CA GLU A 47 1.17 -23.79 -12.81
C GLU A 47 2.49 -23.01 -13.00
N GLY A 48 3.36 -23.03 -11.98
CA GLY A 48 4.62 -22.28 -11.96
C GLY A 48 4.58 -20.93 -11.24
N ALA A 49 3.41 -20.31 -11.07
CA ALA A 49 3.24 -19.13 -10.22
C ALA A 49 2.54 -19.56 -8.93
N ALA A 50 3.29 -19.66 -7.82
CA ALA A 50 2.75 -20.09 -6.53
C ALA A 50 1.36 -19.46 -6.27
N PRO A 51 0.29 -20.24 -6.08
CA PRO A 51 -1.07 -19.72 -6.01
C PRO A 51 -1.20 -18.69 -4.87
N ARG A 52 -1.24 -17.40 -5.23
CA ARG A 52 -1.17 -16.31 -4.24
C ARG A 52 -2.56 -15.89 -3.81
N GLY A 53 -2.96 -16.37 -2.62
CA GLY A 53 -4.01 -15.77 -1.80
C GLY A 53 -5.44 -16.26 -2.05
N TRP A 54 -6.34 -15.79 -1.20
CA TRP A 54 -7.76 -16.14 -1.22
C TRP A 54 -8.47 -15.50 -2.43
N ARG A 55 -9.49 -16.18 -2.97
CA ARG A 55 -10.36 -15.61 -4.03
C ARG A 55 -11.80 -15.52 -3.57
N ILE A 56 -12.47 -14.43 -3.90
CA ILE A 56 -13.91 -14.25 -3.66
C ILE A 56 -14.66 -14.72 -4.90
N CYS A 57 -15.32 -15.88 -4.78
CA CYS A 57 -16.17 -16.43 -5.83
C CYS A 57 -17.52 -15.70 -5.87
N LYS A 58 -18.05 -15.34 -4.70
CA LYS A 58 -19.37 -14.70 -4.59
C LYS A 58 -19.46 -13.72 -3.42
N VAL A 59 -19.90 -12.50 -3.71
CA VAL A 59 -20.34 -11.51 -2.73
C VAL A 59 -21.87 -11.54 -2.64
N PRO A 60 -22.47 -12.03 -1.55
CA PRO A 60 -23.92 -12.26 -1.47
C PRO A 60 -24.73 -11.04 -1.01
N CYS A 61 -24.08 -9.93 -0.66
CA CYS A 61 -24.74 -8.75 -0.07
C CYS A 61 -24.04 -7.44 -0.40
N GLY A 62 -24.81 -6.35 -0.53
CA GLY A 62 -24.31 -4.98 -0.66
C GLY A 62 -24.15 -4.23 0.66
N CYS A 63 -23.88 -4.91 1.78
CA CYS A 63 -23.73 -4.25 3.09
C CYS A 63 -22.51 -3.31 3.17
N GLY A 64 -21.55 -3.47 2.26
CA GLY A 64 -20.28 -2.73 2.22
C GLY A 64 -19.13 -3.47 2.93
N GLU A 65 -17.91 -3.17 2.50
CA GLU A 65 -16.68 -3.88 2.89
C GLU A 65 -16.37 -3.84 4.39
N ARG A 66 -16.82 -2.78 5.09
CA ARG A 66 -16.67 -2.68 6.55
C ARG A 66 -17.29 -3.88 7.30
N TYR A 67 -18.31 -4.52 6.73
CA TYR A 67 -18.96 -5.69 7.30
C TYR A 67 -18.51 -7.01 6.67
N TYR A 68 -17.54 -7.00 5.76
CA TYR A 68 -17.03 -8.24 5.19
C TYR A 68 -16.26 -9.03 6.24
N PRO A 69 -16.29 -10.38 6.17
CA PRO A 69 -15.46 -11.21 7.03
C PRO A 69 -13.98 -10.95 6.78
N ASP A 70 -13.13 -11.25 7.75
CA ASP A 70 -11.70 -10.90 7.67
C ASP A 70 -11.00 -11.59 6.48
N LYS A 71 -11.40 -12.83 6.17
CA LYS A 71 -10.92 -13.55 4.98
C LYS A 71 -11.31 -12.91 3.67
N ALA A 72 -12.44 -12.20 3.59
CA ALA A 72 -12.84 -11.50 2.38
C ALA A 72 -12.04 -10.20 2.17
N ARG A 73 -11.52 -9.57 3.24
CA ARG A 73 -10.75 -8.32 3.10
C ARG A 73 -9.38 -8.51 2.43
N GLY A 74 -8.80 -9.69 2.58
CA GLY A 74 -7.55 -10.07 1.90
C GLY A 74 -7.75 -10.91 0.64
N ALA A 75 -9.01 -11.19 0.27
CA ALA A 75 -9.33 -12.00 -0.89
C ALA A 75 -9.55 -11.10 -2.12
N ARG A 76 -9.04 -11.54 -3.26
CA ARG A 76 -9.23 -10.83 -4.54
C ARG A 76 -10.46 -11.40 -5.27
N PRO A 77 -11.14 -10.63 -6.12
CA PRO A 77 -12.12 -11.19 -7.04
C PRO A 77 -11.51 -12.26 -7.94
N LEU A 78 -12.32 -13.22 -8.39
CA LEU A 78 -11.91 -14.17 -9.43
C LEU A 78 -11.50 -13.40 -10.70
N GLN A 79 -10.39 -13.80 -11.29
CA GLN A 79 -10.00 -13.38 -12.63
C GLN A 79 -10.89 -14.07 -13.69
N PRO A 80 -11.01 -13.51 -14.90
CA PRO A 80 -11.84 -14.09 -15.96
C PRO A 80 -11.54 -15.57 -16.26
N HIS A 81 -10.27 -15.97 -16.25
CA HIS A 81 -9.85 -17.36 -16.49
C HIS A 81 -10.04 -18.28 -15.27
N GLU A 82 -10.29 -17.72 -14.08
CA GLU A 82 -10.50 -18.47 -12.84
C GLU A 82 -11.98 -18.87 -12.62
N TYR A 83 -12.89 -18.41 -13.49
CA TYR A 83 -14.28 -18.84 -13.46
C TYR A 83 -14.45 -20.27 -14.01
N ALA A 84 -15.52 -20.94 -13.62
CA ALA A 84 -15.95 -22.21 -14.23
C ALA A 84 -16.21 -21.99 -15.73
N THR A 85 -15.85 -22.95 -16.57
CA THR A 85 -15.96 -22.82 -18.05
C THR A 85 -17.37 -22.51 -18.55
N GLY A 86 -18.41 -22.95 -17.83
CA GLY A 86 -19.81 -22.64 -18.13
C GLY A 86 -20.32 -21.29 -17.57
N HIS A 87 -19.48 -20.51 -16.90
CA HIS A 87 -19.90 -19.24 -16.27
C HIS A 87 -19.79 -18.07 -17.28
N PRO A 88 -20.76 -17.13 -17.33
CA PRO A 88 -20.73 -16.01 -18.29
C PRO A 88 -19.51 -15.09 -18.20
N GLY A 89 -18.88 -15.03 -17.02
CA GLY A 89 -17.65 -14.27 -16.77
C GLY A 89 -16.36 -15.02 -17.12
N TYR A 90 -16.46 -16.28 -17.56
CA TYR A 90 -15.29 -17.05 -17.98
C TYR A 90 -14.71 -16.48 -19.27
N ARG A 91 -13.42 -16.19 -19.24
CA ARG A 91 -12.63 -15.88 -20.42
C ARG A 91 -11.35 -16.70 -20.33
N PRO A 92 -11.04 -17.57 -21.31
CA PRO A 92 -9.75 -18.26 -21.37
C PRO A 92 -8.60 -17.25 -21.30
N LEU A 93 -7.47 -17.66 -20.74
CA LEU A 93 -6.27 -16.85 -20.78
C LEU A 93 -5.73 -16.85 -22.22
N GLU A 94 -5.77 -15.70 -22.89
CA GLU A 94 -5.22 -15.56 -24.24
C GLU A 94 -3.70 -15.80 -24.20
N GLY A 95 -3.21 -16.71 -25.05
CA GLY A 95 -1.77 -17.07 -25.14
C GLY A 95 -1.37 -18.41 -24.55
N PHE A 96 -2.30 -19.15 -23.91
CA PHE A 96 -2.07 -20.52 -23.42
C PHE A 96 -3.08 -21.51 -23.99
N ALA A 97 -3.35 -21.42 -25.29
CA ALA A 97 -4.04 -22.51 -25.96
C ALA A 97 -3.18 -23.76 -25.84
N ASP A 98 -3.66 -24.74 -25.08
CA ASP A 98 -3.12 -26.09 -25.07
C ASP A 98 -2.96 -26.58 -26.51
N SER A 99 -1.74 -26.96 -26.84
CA SER A 99 -1.28 -27.45 -28.14
C SER A 99 -1.86 -28.83 -28.47
N SER A 100 -3.18 -29.02 -28.41
CA SER A 100 -3.77 -30.30 -28.81
C SER A 100 -5.16 -30.28 -29.46
N SER A 101 -5.84 -29.14 -29.63
CA SER A 101 -7.05 -29.15 -30.47
C SER A 101 -7.47 -27.77 -30.96
N TYR A 102 -6.89 -27.32 -32.09
CA TYR A 102 -7.60 -26.39 -32.96
C TYR A 102 -7.42 -26.81 -34.41
N ILE A 103 -8.54 -27.26 -34.99
CA ILE A 103 -8.76 -27.25 -36.44
C ILE A 103 -8.60 -25.79 -36.86
N ALA A 104 -7.68 -25.54 -37.77
CA ALA A 104 -7.47 -24.23 -38.37
C ALA A 104 -8.78 -23.74 -38.98
N ASP A 105 -9.36 -22.68 -38.39
CA ASP A 105 -10.20 -21.78 -39.15
C ASP A 105 -9.56 -20.39 -39.09
N THR A 106 -9.16 -19.98 -40.28
CA THR A 106 -8.33 -18.83 -40.61
C THR A 106 -9.01 -17.52 -40.22
N THR A 107 -8.46 -16.83 -39.23
CA THR A 107 -8.47 -15.35 -39.20
C THR A 107 -7.11 -14.85 -38.72
N ASP A 108 -6.55 -13.96 -39.53
CA ASP A 108 -5.17 -13.53 -39.62
C ASP A 108 -4.64 -12.86 -38.32
N PRO A 109 -3.67 -13.45 -37.59
CA PRO A 109 -2.94 -12.77 -36.52
C PRO A 109 -1.78 -12.00 -37.17
N GLY A 110 -2.13 -10.99 -37.96
CA GLY A 110 -1.23 -10.39 -38.94
C GLY A 110 -1.09 -8.88 -38.78
N THR A 111 -0.90 -8.36 -37.57
CA THR A 111 -0.26 -7.04 -37.42
C THR A 111 0.50 -6.96 -36.10
N THR A 112 1.69 -7.56 -36.10
CA THR A 112 2.76 -7.10 -35.21
C THR A 112 2.95 -5.60 -35.48
N PRO A 113 2.84 -4.70 -34.48
CA PRO A 113 3.13 -3.29 -34.72
C PRO A 113 4.53 -3.18 -35.31
N ALA A 114 4.67 -2.48 -36.44
CA ALA A 114 5.94 -2.34 -37.16
C ALA A 114 7.01 -1.58 -36.36
N HIS A 115 6.68 -1.09 -35.17
CA HIS A 115 7.50 -0.23 -34.36
C HIS A 115 7.57 -0.74 -32.92
N GLU A 116 8.77 -0.67 -32.35
CA GLU A 116 9.05 -0.98 -30.95
C GLU A 116 8.17 -0.08 -30.04
N PRO A 117 7.56 -0.61 -28.97
CA PRO A 117 6.65 0.16 -28.13
C PRO A 117 7.35 1.41 -27.58
N THR A 118 6.76 2.58 -27.82
CA THR A 118 7.29 3.85 -27.33
C THR A 118 6.76 4.10 -25.92
N TYR A 119 7.63 3.97 -24.92
CA TYR A 119 7.28 4.26 -23.54
C TYR A 119 7.42 5.75 -23.25
N VAL A 120 6.43 6.32 -22.57
CA VAL A 120 6.39 7.74 -22.24
C VAL A 120 6.25 7.96 -20.75
N ASP A 121 7.05 8.90 -20.25
CA ASP A 121 6.92 9.45 -18.92
C ASP A 121 5.86 10.56 -18.98
N LEU A 122 4.77 10.35 -18.24
CA LEU A 122 3.69 11.32 -18.14
C LEU A 122 4.04 12.39 -17.09
N SER A 123 3.54 13.60 -17.30
CA SER A 123 3.50 14.66 -16.32
C SER A 123 2.05 15.09 -16.09
N VAL A 124 1.69 15.43 -14.85
CA VAL A 124 0.33 15.87 -14.51
C VAL A 124 0.27 17.39 -14.51
N ASN A 125 -0.69 17.93 -15.26
CA ASN A 125 -0.99 19.36 -15.31
C ASN A 125 -2.50 19.59 -15.10
N GLY A 126 -2.91 19.64 -13.83
CA GLY A 126 -4.32 19.67 -13.47
C GLY A 126 -5.02 18.35 -13.82
N ASP A 127 -6.01 18.40 -14.69
CA ASP A 127 -6.75 17.22 -15.17
C ASP A 127 -6.09 16.55 -16.40
N TRP A 128 -4.97 17.11 -16.89
CA TRP A 128 -4.27 16.66 -18.09
C TRP A 128 -3.03 15.83 -17.77
N LEU A 129 -2.78 14.84 -18.63
CA LEU A 129 -1.58 14.01 -18.70
C LEU A 129 -0.78 14.43 -19.93
N GLU A 130 0.41 14.99 -19.71
CA GLU A 130 1.24 15.59 -20.76
C GLU A 130 2.55 14.81 -20.95
N PHE A 131 2.96 14.60 -22.20
CA PHE A 131 4.24 13.99 -22.57
C PHE A 131 4.71 14.49 -23.95
N ASN A 132 5.98 14.27 -24.29
CA ASN A 132 6.49 14.62 -25.62
C ASN A 132 6.44 13.40 -26.55
N ASN A 133 5.91 13.59 -27.76
CA ASN A 133 5.91 12.56 -28.79
C ASN A 133 7.32 12.33 -29.39
N LEU A 134 7.42 11.42 -30.35
CA LEU A 134 8.69 11.10 -31.04
C LEU A 134 9.30 12.29 -31.78
N ASN A 135 8.50 13.30 -32.14
CA ASN A 135 8.95 14.53 -32.79
C ASN A 135 9.29 15.65 -31.79
N GLY A 136 9.15 15.40 -30.48
CA GLY A 136 9.36 16.40 -29.43
C GLY A 136 8.20 17.37 -29.25
N GLU A 137 7.03 17.10 -29.83
CA GLU A 137 5.82 17.89 -29.64
C GLU A 137 5.09 17.45 -28.38
N LEU A 138 4.59 18.42 -27.62
CA LEU A 138 3.81 18.18 -26.42
C LEU A 138 2.42 17.64 -26.77
N ILE A 139 2.11 16.43 -26.33
CA ILE A 139 0.79 15.83 -26.39
C ILE A 139 0.14 15.97 -25.00
N SER A 140 -1.05 16.56 -24.96
CA SER A 140 -1.89 16.66 -23.76
C SER A 140 -3.09 15.73 -23.89
N THR A 141 -3.26 14.84 -22.92
CA THR A 141 -4.32 13.82 -22.90
C THR A 141 -5.08 13.83 -21.58
N THR A 142 -6.20 13.11 -21.52
CA THR A 142 -6.89 12.83 -20.25
C THR A 142 -6.80 11.33 -19.97
N ARG A 143 -7.06 10.93 -18.72
CA ARG A 143 -7.07 9.51 -18.33
C ARG A 143 -7.97 8.64 -19.21
N ASP A 144 -9.10 9.18 -19.67
CA ASP A 144 -10.07 8.45 -20.48
C ASP A 144 -9.57 8.16 -21.90
N HIS A 145 -8.50 8.84 -22.35
CA HIS A 145 -7.86 8.55 -23.63
C HIS A 145 -6.98 7.29 -23.57
N TRP A 146 -6.63 6.81 -22.38
CA TRP A 146 -5.74 5.68 -22.19
C TRP A 146 -6.51 4.38 -21.96
N GLN A 147 -6.16 3.34 -22.72
CA GLN A 147 -6.79 2.02 -22.65
C GLN A 147 -5.87 1.04 -21.92
N ALA A 148 -6.43 0.32 -20.94
CA ALA A 148 -5.70 -0.75 -20.27
C ALA A 148 -5.44 -1.90 -21.25
N THR A 149 -4.17 -2.30 -21.39
CA THR A 149 -3.73 -3.35 -22.31
C THR A 149 -2.62 -4.21 -21.68
N THR A 150 -2.13 -5.21 -22.41
CA THR A 150 -0.99 -6.03 -22.01
C THR A 150 -0.01 -6.13 -23.17
N ILE A 151 1.25 -5.81 -22.90
CA ILE A 151 2.34 -5.89 -23.89
C ILE A 151 3.41 -6.86 -23.43
N LEU A 152 4.16 -7.40 -24.38
CA LEU A 152 5.29 -8.27 -24.12
C LEU A 152 6.53 -7.42 -23.86
N TYR A 153 6.83 -7.14 -22.58
CA TYR A 153 8.00 -6.39 -22.18
C TYR A 153 9.07 -7.34 -21.64
N GLN A 154 10.24 -7.36 -22.28
CA GLN A 154 11.34 -8.28 -21.93
C GLN A 154 10.92 -9.76 -21.89
N GLY A 155 10.02 -10.18 -22.77
CA GLY A 155 9.50 -11.55 -22.81
C GLY A 155 8.41 -11.86 -21.77
N VAL A 156 7.98 -10.86 -20.99
CA VAL A 156 6.96 -11.01 -19.95
C VAL A 156 5.71 -10.20 -20.33
N PRO A 157 4.52 -10.84 -20.40
CA PRO A 157 3.26 -10.12 -20.52
C PRO A 157 3.08 -9.17 -19.33
N THR A 158 3.14 -7.87 -19.60
CA THR A 158 3.12 -6.83 -18.58
C THR A 158 1.91 -5.93 -18.82
N PRO A 159 1.02 -5.76 -17.82
CA PRO A 159 -0.12 -4.86 -17.93
C PRO A 159 0.36 -3.42 -18.00
N CYS A 160 -0.23 -2.63 -18.88
CA CYS A 160 0.09 -1.23 -19.10
C CYS A 160 -1.13 -0.46 -19.63
N PHE A 161 -0.94 0.81 -19.92
CA PHE A 161 -1.91 1.65 -20.59
C PHE A 161 -1.36 2.08 -21.94
N GLN A 162 -2.21 2.03 -22.95
CA GLN A 162 -1.91 2.41 -24.33
C GLN A 162 -2.76 3.59 -24.75
N LEU A 163 -2.13 4.51 -25.47
CA LEU A 163 -2.76 5.61 -26.19
C LEU A 163 -2.36 5.51 -27.65
N ASP A 164 -3.34 5.45 -28.54
CA ASP A 164 -3.10 5.56 -29.99
C ASP A 164 -3.38 7.00 -30.43
N ASP A 165 -2.45 7.61 -31.16
CA ASP A 165 -2.67 8.92 -31.78
C ASP A 165 -3.32 8.80 -33.17
N ASP A 166 -3.74 9.94 -33.70
CA ASP A 166 -4.35 10.07 -35.02
C ASP A 166 -3.35 9.82 -36.18
N THR A 167 -2.05 9.79 -35.89
CA THR A 167 -0.99 9.47 -36.84
C THR A 167 -0.69 7.97 -36.91
N GLY A 168 -1.34 7.16 -36.07
CA GLY A 168 -1.18 5.70 -36.00
C GLY A 168 -0.02 5.23 -35.13
N HIS A 169 0.53 6.11 -34.28
CA HIS A 169 1.54 5.73 -33.29
C HIS A 169 0.88 5.35 -31.97
N SER A 170 1.45 4.33 -31.31
CA SER A 170 1.01 3.85 -30.00
C SER A 170 2.02 4.21 -28.92
N TYR A 171 1.56 4.86 -27.87
CA TYR A 171 2.33 5.23 -26.69
C TYR A 171 1.92 4.38 -25.50
N TYR A 172 2.90 3.97 -24.69
CA TYR A 172 2.68 3.08 -23.55
C TYR A 172 3.17 3.72 -22.25
N THR A 173 2.42 3.49 -21.17
CA THR A 173 2.83 3.88 -19.82
C THR A 173 2.40 2.85 -18.79
N TRP A 174 3.13 2.74 -17.68
CA TRP A 174 2.85 1.77 -16.61
C TRP A 174 1.83 2.27 -15.60
N SER A 175 1.68 3.58 -15.44
CA SER A 175 0.77 4.17 -14.46
C SER A 175 0.16 5.49 -14.97
N LEU A 176 -1.15 5.62 -14.80
CA LEU A 176 -1.88 6.88 -14.99
C LEU A 176 -2.05 7.66 -13.68
N ASP A 177 -1.61 7.09 -12.55
CA ASP A 177 -1.67 7.69 -11.20
C ASP A 177 -0.29 8.25 -10.85
N LEU A 178 -0.07 9.54 -11.11
CA LEU A 178 1.18 10.23 -10.76
C LEU A 178 1.07 11.06 -9.47
N ASP A 179 -0.04 10.93 -8.75
CA ASP A 179 -0.24 11.60 -7.44
C ASP A 179 0.79 11.16 -6.36
N ASP A 180 1.58 10.11 -6.62
CA ASP A 180 2.63 9.63 -5.71
C ASP A 180 4.07 9.85 -6.24
N ALA A 181 4.25 10.42 -7.43
CA ALA A 181 5.55 10.43 -8.12
C ALA A 181 6.38 11.71 -7.96
N GLN A 182 6.09 12.57 -6.98
CA GLN A 182 6.94 13.74 -6.67
C GLN A 182 7.65 13.70 -5.32
N GLU A 183 7.62 12.57 -4.59
CA GLU A 183 8.36 12.44 -3.32
C GLU A 183 9.25 11.19 -3.18
N THR A 184 9.56 10.49 -4.28
CA THR A 184 10.57 9.42 -4.27
C THR A 184 11.50 9.48 -5.48
N THR A 185 12.45 10.42 -5.45
CA THR A 185 13.76 10.17 -6.07
C THR A 185 14.51 9.19 -5.18
N GLU A 186 14.17 7.90 -5.26
CA GLU A 186 15.08 6.84 -4.85
C GLU A 186 15.39 5.97 -6.06
N GLN A 187 16.70 5.88 -6.31
CA GLN A 187 17.36 5.16 -7.38
C GLN A 187 16.88 3.71 -7.46
N TYR A 188 16.41 3.28 -8.63
CA TYR A 188 16.54 1.88 -9.01
C TYR A 188 17.91 1.64 -9.67
N PRO A 189 18.66 0.61 -9.25
CA PRO A 189 19.96 0.31 -9.82
C PRO A 189 19.81 -0.40 -11.17
N SER A 190 20.44 0.19 -12.18
CA SER A 190 20.75 -0.46 -13.45
C SER A 190 21.87 -1.48 -13.24
N GLU A 191 21.58 -2.77 -13.39
CA GLU A 191 22.61 -3.81 -13.43
C GLU A 191 23.32 -3.80 -14.79
N ARG A 192 24.59 -3.36 -14.80
CA ARG A 192 25.53 -3.64 -15.89
C ARG A 192 26.89 -4.06 -15.30
N SER A 193 27.06 -5.37 -15.23
CA SER A 193 28.28 -6.17 -15.47
C SER A 193 29.66 -5.72 -14.92
N GLN A 194 30.20 -6.64 -14.11
CA GLN A 194 31.58 -7.14 -14.10
C GLN A 194 32.73 -6.26 -13.53
N GLY A 195 33.21 -6.69 -12.37
CA GLY A 195 34.64 -7.02 -12.21
C GLY A 195 35.47 -6.13 -11.29
N LYS A 196 35.56 -6.50 -10.00
CA LYS A 196 36.79 -6.74 -9.20
C LYS A 196 36.57 -6.53 -7.70
N GLN A 197 37.36 -7.28 -6.95
CA GLN A 197 37.29 -7.61 -5.53
C GLN A 197 37.49 -6.45 -4.54
N PRO A 198 37.23 -6.69 -3.22
CA PRO A 198 36.77 -5.71 -2.26
C PRO A 198 37.92 -5.05 -1.50
N GLU A 199 37.72 -3.83 -0.99
CA GLU A 199 38.29 -3.42 0.30
C GLU A 199 37.75 -2.06 0.77
N GLN A 200 37.63 -1.95 2.10
CA GLN A 200 37.37 -0.76 2.91
C GLN A 200 35.91 -0.32 3.09
N ALA A 201 35.26 -1.11 3.94
CA ALA A 201 34.16 -0.67 4.80
C ALA A 201 34.50 0.62 5.58
N HIS A 202 33.48 1.44 5.77
CA HIS A 202 33.46 2.58 6.66
C HIS A 202 34.02 2.21 8.05
N ARG A 203 35.16 2.83 8.40
CA ARG A 203 35.68 2.89 9.76
C ARG A 203 34.58 3.40 10.70
N ARG A 204 34.08 2.52 11.56
CA ARG A 204 33.47 2.92 12.82
C ARG A 204 34.61 3.42 13.71
N THR A 205 34.49 4.63 14.23
CA THR A 205 35.35 5.11 15.32
C THR A 205 34.99 4.31 16.57
N PHE A 206 35.70 3.21 16.81
CA PHE A 206 35.74 2.60 18.13
C PHE A 206 36.59 3.52 19.02
N SER A 207 35.99 4.06 20.08
CA SER A 207 36.77 4.64 21.17
C SER A 207 37.59 3.51 21.82
N GLU A 208 38.91 3.67 21.90
CA GLU A 208 39.86 2.67 22.44
C GLU A 208 39.68 2.35 23.94
N GLU A 209 38.71 2.96 24.63
CA GLU A 209 38.49 2.81 26.08
C GLU A 209 37.19 2.09 26.47
N SER A 210 36.49 1.45 25.51
CA SER A 210 35.28 0.67 25.85
C SER A 210 35.65 -0.76 26.25
N GLU A 211 36.09 -0.96 27.48
CA GLU A 211 36.30 -2.30 28.04
C GLU A 211 34.97 -3.02 28.28
N ASP A 212 34.93 -4.32 27.95
CA ASP A 212 33.75 -5.16 28.11
C ASP A 212 33.31 -5.22 29.59
N PRO A 213 32.07 -4.83 29.93
CA PRO A 213 31.59 -4.82 31.31
C PRO A 213 31.56 -6.20 31.98
N LEU A 214 31.70 -7.29 31.22
CA LEU A 214 31.88 -8.64 31.77
C LEU A 214 33.31 -8.91 32.29
N GLN A 215 34.26 -8.03 31.99
CA GLN A 215 35.66 -8.15 32.42
C GLN A 215 36.03 -7.17 33.54
N TRP A 216 35.08 -6.38 34.05
CA TRP A 216 35.34 -5.47 35.16
C TRP A 216 35.62 -6.25 36.45
N SER A 217 36.60 -5.79 37.22
CA SER A 217 36.80 -6.26 38.58
C SER A 217 35.60 -5.87 39.45
N GLU A 218 35.34 -6.68 40.49
CA GLU A 218 34.21 -6.47 41.40
C GLU A 218 34.21 -5.06 42.03
N GLU A 219 35.38 -4.54 42.42
CA GLU A 219 35.53 -3.17 42.93
C GLU A 219 35.19 -2.09 41.88
N ARG A 220 35.53 -2.30 40.61
CA ARG A 220 35.22 -1.34 39.54
C ARG A 220 33.75 -1.37 39.16
N PHE A 221 33.17 -2.57 39.07
CA PHE A 221 31.75 -2.75 38.84
C PHE A 221 30.93 -2.07 39.94
N GLU A 222 31.31 -2.24 41.21
CA GLU A 222 30.65 -1.51 42.30
C GLU A 222 30.83 0.00 42.21
N ALA A 223 32.02 0.51 41.86
CA ALA A 223 32.25 1.95 41.75
C ALA A 223 31.43 2.61 40.64
N GLU A 224 31.30 1.97 39.46
CA GLU A 224 30.49 2.49 38.35
C GLU A 224 28.97 2.30 38.58
N THR A 225 28.55 1.21 39.24
CA THR A 225 27.12 0.96 39.51
C THR A 225 26.57 1.73 40.72
N ARG A 226 27.40 2.11 41.70
CA ARG A 226 26.96 2.92 42.86
C ARG A 226 26.42 4.29 42.45
N GLY A 227 26.96 4.89 41.39
CA GLY A 227 26.48 6.16 40.83
C GLY A 227 25.15 6.03 40.08
N LEU A 228 24.91 4.89 39.44
CA LEU A 228 23.70 4.61 38.66
C LEU A 228 22.44 4.50 39.51
N ASN A 229 22.52 3.96 40.73
CA ASN A 229 21.36 3.93 41.63
C ASN A 229 20.95 5.33 42.12
N SER A 230 21.91 6.23 42.34
CA SER A 230 21.62 7.63 42.70
C SER A 230 21.06 8.44 41.50
N GLU A 231 21.47 8.13 40.27
CA GLU A 231 20.84 8.71 39.07
C GLU A 231 19.45 8.12 38.77
N MET A 232 19.22 6.83 39.02
CA MET A 232 17.90 6.22 38.90
C MET A 232 16.92 6.75 39.94
N GLU A 233 17.38 7.10 41.15
CA GLU A 233 16.56 7.75 42.17
C GLU A 233 16.25 9.22 41.82
N ARG A 234 17.12 9.89 41.05
CA ARG A 234 16.81 11.19 40.40
C ARG A 234 15.85 11.07 39.20
N LEU A 235 15.84 9.93 38.52
CA LEU A 235 14.91 9.62 37.43
C LEU A 235 13.58 9.04 37.92
N ALA A 236 13.47 8.68 39.20
CA ALA A 236 12.22 8.38 39.88
C ALA A 236 11.42 9.67 40.14
N VAL A 237 11.07 10.36 39.06
CA VAL A 237 10.05 11.40 39.08
C VAL A 237 8.71 10.72 39.33
N SER A 238 8.26 10.90 40.56
CA SER A 238 6.87 10.88 41.04
C SER A 238 5.81 10.87 39.93
N GLY A 239 4.95 9.87 40.00
CA GLY A 239 3.70 9.77 39.24
C GLY A 239 2.66 10.79 39.71
N GLU A 240 2.95 12.08 39.56
CA GLU A 240 1.99 13.16 39.78
C GLU A 240 2.02 14.16 38.61
N SER A 241 0.85 14.24 37.95
CA SER A 241 0.32 15.45 37.34
C SER A 241 1.11 16.09 36.17
N SER A 242 0.95 15.53 34.96
CA SER A 242 1.14 16.30 33.71
C SER A 242 -0.01 17.28 33.42
N GLN A 243 -0.65 17.86 34.44
CA GLN A 243 -1.72 18.87 34.29
C GLN A 243 -1.27 20.32 34.47
N GLN A 244 0.01 20.61 34.75
CA GLN A 244 0.46 21.99 34.97
C GLN A 244 1.73 22.33 34.19
N ALA A 245 1.62 22.47 32.87
CA ALA A 245 2.63 23.18 32.06
C ALA A 245 2.12 23.58 30.66
N GLU A 246 0.85 23.96 30.48
CA GLU A 246 0.38 24.58 29.21
C GLU A 246 -0.62 25.72 29.45
N GLU A 247 -0.61 26.34 30.64
CA GLU A 247 -1.35 27.57 30.94
C GLU A 247 -0.35 28.73 30.93
N ASN A 248 0.02 29.18 29.73
CA ASN A 248 0.60 30.49 29.40
C ASN A 248 1.19 30.43 27.99
N LEU A 249 0.31 30.32 26.98
CA LEU A 249 0.65 30.71 25.61
C LEU A 249 -0.55 31.43 25.03
N ASP A 250 -0.38 32.74 25.02
CA ASP A 250 -1.20 33.81 24.48
C ASP A 250 -2.21 33.40 23.40
N SER A 251 -3.48 33.55 23.80
CA SER A 251 -4.60 34.21 23.13
C SER A 251 -4.24 35.08 21.91
N THR A 252 -3.71 34.48 20.85
CA THR A 252 -3.57 35.12 19.54
C THR A 252 -4.73 34.68 18.66
N GLY A 253 -5.91 35.26 18.91
CA GLY A 253 -6.87 35.69 17.88
C GLY A 253 -7.37 34.71 16.81
N GLY A 254 -7.29 33.39 16.98
CA GLY A 254 -7.90 32.42 16.07
C GLY A 254 -8.50 31.24 16.83
N GLU A 255 -9.71 30.82 16.46
CA GLU A 255 -10.47 29.69 17.04
C GLU A 255 -9.81 28.32 16.77
N HIS A 256 -8.54 28.16 17.13
CA HIS A 256 -7.82 26.91 16.92
C HIS A 256 -7.92 26.03 18.17
N GLU A 257 -8.47 24.83 18.02
CA GLU A 257 -8.47 23.83 19.09
C GLU A 257 -7.06 23.20 19.19
N PRO A 258 -6.36 23.29 20.33
CA PRO A 258 -5.03 22.71 20.47
C PRO A 258 -5.13 21.18 20.55
N VAL A 259 -4.29 20.49 19.77
CA VAL A 259 -4.28 19.03 19.68
C VAL A 259 -2.88 18.46 19.78
N SER A 260 -2.76 17.22 20.24
CA SER A 260 -1.55 16.42 20.02
C SER A 260 -1.69 15.69 18.69
N ALA A 261 -0.72 15.85 17.77
CA ALA A 261 -0.73 15.17 16.48
C ALA A 261 0.42 14.14 16.39
N ARG A 262 0.15 12.98 15.79
CA ARG A 262 1.13 11.90 15.57
C ARG A 262 0.85 11.19 14.25
N MET A 263 1.90 10.90 13.51
CA MET A 263 1.86 10.05 12.33
C MET A 263 1.67 8.58 12.73
N ASN A 264 0.76 7.86 12.09
CA ASN A 264 0.60 6.43 12.27
C ASN A 264 1.38 5.64 11.19
N ARG A 265 1.46 4.31 11.34
CA ARG A 265 2.16 3.41 10.40
C ARG A 265 1.55 3.39 8.99
N LYS A 266 0.39 4.02 8.78
CA LYS A 266 -0.30 4.13 7.49
C LYS A 266 -0.11 5.51 6.83
N GLY A 267 0.82 6.33 7.34
CA GLY A 267 1.10 7.66 6.81
C GLY A 267 0.03 8.72 7.13
N MET A 268 -0.90 8.44 8.05
CA MET A 268 -1.95 9.37 8.45
C MET A 268 -1.60 10.06 9.77
N VAL A 269 -2.02 11.31 9.92
CA VAL A 269 -1.92 12.07 11.17
C VAL A 269 -3.15 11.80 12.03
N GLU A 270 -2.94 11.08 13.13
CA GLU A 270 -3.87 10.92 14.24
C GLU A 270 -3.69 12.09 15.20
N PHE A 271 -4.78 12.75 15.56
CA PHE A 271 -4.73 13.86 16.50
C PHE A 271 -5.78 13.74 17.60
N THR A 272 -5.46 14.26 18.79
CA THR A 272 -6.34 14.21 19.96
C THR A 272 -6.46 15.61 20.56
N VAL A 273 -7.69 16.07 20.77
CA VAL A 273 -7.98 17.39 21.33
C VAL A 273 -7.52 17.47 22.79
N LYS A 274 -6.68 18.45 23.12
CA LYS A 274 -6.05 18.58 24.44
C LYS A 274 -6.87 19.41 25.43
N SER A 275 -7.67 20.36 24.96
CA SER A 275 -8.41 21.29 25.82
C SER A 275 -9.84 21.55 25.32
N GLY A 276 -10.66 22.22 26.13
CA GLY A 276 -12.04 22.55 25.81
C GLY A 276 -13.05 21.42 26.06
N LYS A 277 -14.31 21.65 25.66
CA LYS A 277 -15.45 20.75 25.91
C LYS A 277 -15.30 19.36 25.26
N LYS A 278 -14.40 19.23 24.28
CA LYS A 278 -14.18 18.01 23.49
C LYS A 278 -12.81 17.40 23.73
N LYS A 279 -12.20 17.68 24.88
CA LYS A 279 -10.95 17.05 25.30
C LYS A 279 -11.06 15.53 25.15
N GLY A 280 -10.10 14.93 24.44
CA GLY A 280 -10.09 13.51 24.13
C GLY A 280 -10.79 13.11 22.83
N GLU A 281 -11.45 14.03 22.10
CA GLU A 281 -11.91 13.74 20.73
C GLU A 281 -10.70 13.41 19.86
N GLU A 282 -10.74 12.24 19.22
CA GLU A 282 -9.71 11.78 18.29
C GLU A 282 -10.13 12.04 16.85
N GLY A 283 -9.17 12.39 16.01
CA GLY A 283 -9.36 12.61 14.59
C GLY A 283 -8.23 12.00 13.76
N ARG A 284 -8.52 11.82 12.48
CA ARG A 284 -7.55 11.34 11.47
C ARG A 284 -7.58 12.26 10.27
N SER A 285 -6.40 12.49 9.71
CA SER A 285 -6.20 13.35 8.54
C SER A 285 -4.95 12.92 7.80
N SER A 286 -4.87 13.22 6.51
CA SER A 286 -3.61 13.06 5.77
C SER A 286 -2.63 14.18 6.15
N LYS A 287 -1.33 13.89 6.15
CA LYS A 287 -0.28 14.89 6.48
C LYS A 287 -0.36 16.13 5.59
N GLY A 288 -0.66 15.97 4.29
CA GLY A 288 -0.79 17.09 3.35
C GLY A 288 -1.92 18.09 3.67
N LYS A 289 -2.86 17.74 4.56
CA LYS A 289 -3.91 18.67 5.02
C LYS A 289 -3.47 19.57 6.17
N TRP A 290 -2.29 19.34 6.75
CA TRP A 290 -1.71 20.17 7.79
C TRP A 290 -0.81 21.22 7.16
N LYS A 291 -1.18 22.49 7.29
CA LYS A 291 -0.40 23.62 6.78
C LYS A 291 0.52 24.15 7.89
N PRO A 292 1.80 24.41 7.62
CA PRO A 292 2.67 25.07 8.59
C PRO A 292 2.14 26.50 8.82
N GLU A 293 1.94 26.86 10.08
CA GLU A 293 1.45 28.19 10.48
C GLU A 293 2.16 28.61 11.76
N GLY A 294 2.98 29.66 11.66
CA GLY A 294 3.84 30.12 12.74
C GLY A 294 4.82 29.04 13.22
N ARG A 295 4.71 28.63 14.48
CA ARG A 295 5.57 27.62 15.13
C ARG A 295 4.97 26.21 15.14
N GLY A 296 3.91 25.96 14.38
CA GLY A 296 3.22 24.69 14.38
C GLY A 296 2.50 24.41 13.07
N PHE A 297 1.48 23.57 13.16
CA PHE A 297 0.70 23.08 12.04
C PHE A 297 -0.79 23.27 12.31
N VAL A 298 -1.50 23.72 11.29
CA VAL A 298 -2.94 23.92 11.32
C VAL A 298 -3.65 22.99 10.35
N TYR A 299 -4.69 22.33 10.83
CA TYR A 299 -5.58 21.48 10.04
C TYR A 299 -7.01 22.00 10.13
N ARG A 300 -7.60 22.32 8.98
CA ARG A 300 -9.01 22.70 8.86
C ARG A 300 -9.83 21.53 8.37
N ARG A 301 -10.77 21.07 9.20
CA ARG A 301 -11.68 19.96 8.88
C ARG A 301 -12.89 20.49 8.12
N SER A 302 -13.52 19.63 7.33
CA SER A 302 -14.65 20.00 6.46
C SER A 302 -15.89 20.50 7.20
N ASP A 303 -16.02 20.21 8.50
CA ASP A 303 -17.07 20.74 9.38
C ASP A 303 -16.76 22.15 9.89
N GLY A 304 -15.75 22.82 9.33
CA GLY A 304 -15.37 24.20 9.64
C GLY A 304 -14.42 24.34 10.83
N ARG A 305 -14.16 23.26 11.58
CA ARG A 305 -13.28 23.29 12.75
C ARG A 305 -11.82 23.39 12.35
N THR A 306 -11.04 24.06 13.18
CA THR A 306 -9.61 24.24 12.97
C THR A 306 -8.82 23.73 14.16
N PHE A 307 -7.86 22.86 13.89
CA PHE A 307 -7.01 22.21 14.88
C PHE A 307 -5.59 22.72 14.75
N TYR A 308 -4.92 22.98 15.88
CA TYR A 308 -3.53 23.41 15.93
C TYR A 308 -2.67 22.41 16.69
N ALA A 309 -1.57 21.97 16.08
CA ALA A 309 -0.57 21.13 16.70
C ALA A 309 0.79 21.81 16.61
N LYS A 310 1.49 21.96 17.73
CA LYS A 310 2.86 22.51 17.74
C LYS A 310 3.85 21.65 16.95
N GLU A 311 3.65 20.33 16.95
CA GLU A 311 4.46 19.36 16.22
C GLU A 311 3.60 18.16 15.80
N ILE A 312 4.01 17.48 14.72
CA ILE A 312 3.45 16.19 14.31
C ILE A 312 4.48 15.12 14.63
N LYS A 313 4.27 14.36 15.70
CA LYS A 313 5.22 13.34 16.16
C LYS A 313 5.32 12.18 15.16
N PRO A 314 6.48 11.55 14.98
CA PRO A 314 6.61 10.35 14.16
C PRO A 314 5.83 9.16 14.77
N ALA A 315 5.60 8.14 13.95
CA ALA A 315 5.01 6.89 14.41
C ALA A 315 5.87 6.23 15.48
N LYS A 316 5.23 5.63 16.49
CA LYS A 316 5.95 4.75 17.42
C LYS A 316 6.49 3.56 16.63
N LYS A 317 7.80 3.32 16.75
CA LYS A 317 8.47 2.12 16.24
C LYS A 317 7.79 0.89 16.82
#